data_AF-F6HJY6-F1
#
_entry.id   AF-F6HJY6-F1
#
_cell.length_a   1.000
_cell.length_b   1.000
_cell.length_c   1.000
_cell.angle_alpha   90.00
_cell.angle_beta   90.00
_cell.angle_gamma   90.00
#
_symmetry.space_group_name_H-M   'P 1'
#
loop_
_entity.id
_entity.type
_entity.pdbx_description
1 polymer ?
#
loop_
_entity_poly.entity_id
_entity_poly.type
_entity_poly.pdbx_seq_one_letter_code
_entity_poly.pdbx_strand_id
1 'polypeptide(L)'
;MYSVIEAPRQSDLMIELIKKLKPQVVVVTGIAHFEAVTTSAFEHLSNITGKIGSCLFLDISDHFELSCIPVSNGVLKYLSGTPLPSHAAVICGLVKNQVYTDLEVAFVVSEEEAIFKALSKTVELLEGNTALISQYYYGCLFREILAFQLAD
;
A
#
# COMPACT_ATOMS: atom_id res chain seq x y z
N MET A 1 -16.53 -9.81 -19.00
CA MET A 1 -15.78 -8.66 -19.54
C MET A 1 -15.54 -7.71 -18.37
N TYR A 2 -14.30 -7.57 -17.90
CA TYR A 2 -13.97 -6.64 -16.82
C TYR A 2 -13.72 -5.27 -17.45
N SER A 3 -14.44 -4.24 -16.99
CA SER A 3 -14.21 -2.86 -17.41
C SER A 3 -13.24 -2.22 -16.42
N VAL A 4 -12.06 -1.83 -16.91
CA VAL A 4 -11.08 -1.05 -16.14
C VAL A 4 -11.33 0.42 -16.46
N ILE A 5 -11.49 1.23 -15.41
CA ILE A 5 -11.74 2.66 -15.52
C ILE A 5 -10.65 3.37 -14.75
N GLU A 6 -9.92 4.25 -15.44
CA GLU A 6 -8.95 5.13 -14.80
C GLU A 6 -9.70 6.20 -14.00
N ALA A 7 -9.28 6.39 -12.75
CA ALA A 7 -9.93 7.32 -11.83
C ALA A 7 -9.08 8.60 -11.63
N PRO A 8 -9.70 9.72 -11.24
CA PRO A 8 -8.98 10.92 -10.84
C PRO A 8 -8.04 10.67 -9.64
N ARG A 9 -6.91 11.39 -9.60
CA ARG A 9 -5.94 11.30 -8.48
C ARG A 9 -6.38 12.00 -7.20
N GLN A 10 -7.40 12.84 -7.26
CA GLN A 10 -7.97 13.52 -6.10
C GLN A 10 -8.96 12.60 -5.39
N SER A 11 -8.79 12.45 -4.07
CA SER A 11 -9.61 11.55 -3.26
C SER A 11 -11.12 11.84 -3.35
N ASP A 12 -11.53 13.11 -3.34
CA ASP A 12 -12.95 13.49 -3.38
C ASP A 12 -13.65 13.07 -4.67
N LEU A 13 -13.03 13.31 -5.83
CA LEU A 13 -13.57 12.93 -7.14
C LEU A 13 -13.61 11.40 -7.31
N MET A 14 -12.59 10.72 -6.80
CA MET A 14 -12.54 9.25 -6.78
C MET A 14 -13.70 8.67 -5.97
N ILE A 15 -14.00 9.27 -4.81
CA ILE A 15 -15.11 8.86 -3.96
C ILE A 15 -16.46 9.02 -4.66
N GLU A 16 -16.68 10.13 -5.36
CA GLU A 16 -17.91 10.31 -6.14
C GLU A 16 -18.06 9.26 -7.24
N LEU A 17 -16.96 8.92 -7.91
CA LEU A 17 -16.94 7.90 -8.94
C LEU A 17 -17.24 6.51 -8.37
N ILE A 18 -16.62 6.14 -7.24
CA ILE A 18 -16.86 4.87 -6.55
C ILE A 18 -18.33 4.77 -6.13
N LYS A 19 -18.92 5.84 -5.59
CA LYS A 19 -20.35 5.87 -5.20
C LYS A 19 -21.29 5.64 -6.39
N LYS A 20 -20.95 6.18 -7.57
CA LYS A 20 -21.77 6.03 -8.78
C LYS A 20 -21.63 4.65 -9.42
N LEU A 21 -20.40 4.16 -9.55
CA LEU A 21 -20.10 2.92 -10.27
C LEU A 21 -20.26 1.66 -9.41
N LYS A 22 -20.10 1.77 -8.10
CA LYS A 22 -20.09 0.66 -7.14
C LYS A 22 -19.20 -0.51 -7.60
N PRO A 23 -17.91 -0.26 -7.85
CA PRO A 23 -16.99 -1.29 -8.34
C PRO A 23 -16.78 -2.38 -7.29
N GLN A 24 -16.42 -3.59 -7.73
CA GLN A 24 -16.04 -4.67 -6.80
C GLN A 24 -14.66 -4.45 -6.20
N VAL A 25 -13.74 -3.87 -6.99
CA VAL A 25 -12.35 -3.62 -6.60
C VAL A 25 -11.99 -2.19 -6.97
N VAL A 26 -11.36 -1.49 -6.02
CA VAL A 26 -10.77 -0.18 -6.20
C VAL A 26 -9.27 -0.32 -5.98
N VAL A 27 -8.48 0.01 -6.98
CA VAL A 27 -7.02 0.08 -6.85
C VAL A 27 -6.62 1.54 -6.93
N VAL A 28 -5.91 2.03 -5.93
CA VAL A 28 -5.44 3.41 -5.88
C VAL A 28 -3.92 3.40 -6.01
N THR A 29 -3.44 3.76 -7.20
CA THR A 29 -2.02 3.95 -7.50
C THR A 29 -1.75 5.45 -7.64
N GLY A 30 -1.14 6.04 -6.60
CA GLY A 30 -0.80 7.47 -6.59
C GLY A 30 -1.93 8.37 -6.09
N ILE A 31 -2.01 8.48 -4.76
CA ILE A 31 -2.71 9.59 -4.10
C ILE A 31 -1.86 10.85 -4.29
N ALA A 32 -2.49 12.03 -4.39
CA ALA A 32 -1.74 13.27 -4.47
C ALA A 32 -0.82 13.40 -3.23
N HIS A 33 0.44 13.84 -3.42
CA HIS A 33 1.44 13.81 -2.34
C HIS A 33 0.96 14.47 -1.03
N PHE A 34 0.18 15.55 -1.10
CA PHE A 34 -0.38 16.22 0.07
C PHE A 34 -1.43 15.39 0.83
N GLU A 35 -2.22 14.58 0.13
CA GLU A 35 -3.19 13.66 0.74
C GLU A 35 -2.50 12.45 1.35
N ALA A 36 -1.39 12.01 0.76
CA ALA A 36 -0.60 10.86 1.22
C ALA A 36 0.07 11.08 2.60
N VAL A 37 0.22 12.33 3.05
CA VAL A 37 0.78 12.67 4.37
C VAL A 37 -0.25 12.52 5.50
N THR A 38 -1.54 12.62 5.19
CA THR A 38 -2.63 12.66 6.19
C THR A 38 -3.42 11.35 6.22
N THR A 39 -3.94 10.96 7.38
CA THR A 39 -4.78 9.74 7.49
C THR A 39 -6.17 9.93 6.87
N SER A 40 -6.64 11.17 6.75
CA SER A 40 -8.03 11.49 6.38
C SER A 40 -8.44 10.98 5.00
N ALA A 41 -7.56 11.07 3.99
CA ALA A 41 -7.85 10.58 2.66
C ALA A 41 -8.04 9.06 2.66
N PHE A 42 -7.16 8.35 3.37
CA PHE A 42 -7.24 6.90 3.52
C PHE A 42 -8.49 6.47 4.29
N GLU A 43 -8.76 7.08 5.44
CA GLU A 43 -9.95 6.79 6.25
C GLU A 43 -11.24 7.03 5.46
N HIS A 44 -11.32 8.13 4.72
CA HIS A 44 -12.51 8.46 3.95
C HIS A 44 -12.72 7.46 2.80
N LEU A 45 -11.68 7.12 2.04
CA LEU A 45 -11.73 6.10 0.99
C LEU A 45 -12.15 4.75 1.56
N SER A 46 -11.50 4.31 2.63
CA SER A 46 -11.77 3.03 3.28
C SER A 46 -13.20 2.92 3.82
N ASN A 47 -13.73 4.00 4.41
CA ASN A 47 -15.11 4.04 4.90
C ASN A 47 -16.13 3.95 3.75
N ILE A 48 -15.89 4.65 2.63
CA ILE A 48 -16.79 4.61 1.48
C ILE A 48 -16.76 3.25 0.78
N THR A 49 -15.58 2.67 0.56
CA THR A 49 -15.46 1.34 -0.04
C THR A 49 -16.10 0.27 0.85
N GLY A 50 -15.93 0.36 2.17
CA GLY A 50 -16.60 -0.52 3.13
C GLY A 50 -18.12 -0.44 3.08
N LYS A 51 -18.69 0.78 2.97
CA LYS A 51 -20.15 0.97 2.82
C LYS A 51 -20.72 0.38 1.53
N ILE A 52 -19.92 0.35 0.47
CA ILE A 52 -20.33 -0.15 -0.85
C ILE A 52 -20.08 -1.66 -0.97
N GLY A 53 -19.20 -2.23 -0.13
CA GLY A 53 -18.74 -3.61 -0.24
C GLY A 53 -17.64 -3.79 -1.29
N SER A 54 -16.91 -2.73 -1.61
CA SER A 54 -15.76 -2.76 -2.52
C SER A 54 -14.49 -3.15 -1.78
N CYS A 55 -13.66 -3.99 -2.39
CA CYS A 55 -12.31 -4.26 -1.91
C CYS A 55 -11.36 -3.13 -2.34
N LEU A 56 -10.60 -2.57 -1.40
CA LEU A 56 -9.69 -1.46 -1.61
C LEU A 56 -8.24 -1.95 -1.58
N PHE A 57 -7.50 -1.77 -2.68
CA PHE A 57 -6.06 -1.91 -2.71
C PHE A 57 -5.41 -0.53 -2.79
N LEU A 58 -4.57 -0.21 -1.82
CA LEU A 58 -3.85 1.05 -1.76
C LEU A 58 -2.37 0.82 -2.02
N ASP A 59 -1.85 1.41 -3.10
CA ASP A 59 -0.42 1.35 -3.40
C ASP A 59 0.29 2.59 -2.83
N ILE A 60 1.20 2.37 -1.89
CA ILE A 60 2.01 3.41 -1.24
C ILE A 60 3.47 3.43 -1.72
N SER A 61 3.82 2.67 -2.76
CA SER A 61 5.20 2.55 -3.26
C SER A 61 5.87 3.91 -3.51
N ASP A 62 5.12 4.83 -4.13
CA ASP A 62 5.60 6.20 -4.43
C ASP A 62 5.74 7.10 -3.19
N HIS A 63 5.18 6.67 -2.06
CA HIS A 63 5.11 7.45 -0.81
C HIS A 63 5.91 6.81 0.33
N PHE A 64 6.62 5.71 0.08
CA PHE A 64 7.48 5.06 1.06
C PHE A 64 8.94 5.47 0.82
N GLU A 65 9.51 6.23 1.76
CA GLU A 65 10.91 6.68 1.68
C GLU A 65 11.78 5.94 2.69
N LEU A 66 12.82 5.28 2.19
CA LEU A 66 13.84 4.59 2.98
C LEU A 66 14.85 5.61 3.49
N SER A 67 14.56 6.26 4.61
CA SER A 67 15.49 7.18 5.26
C SER A 67 15.37 7.14 6.78
N CYS A 68 16.38 7.67 7.48
CA CYS A 68 16.37 7.80 8.94
C CYS A 68 15.43 8.93 9.44
N ILE A 69 14.93 9.79 8.54
CA ILE A 69 13.96 10.85 8.84
C ILE A 69 12.81 10.71 7.83
N PRO A 70 12.00 9.63 7.94
CA PRO A 70 10.97 9.37 6.96
C PRO A 70 9.94 10.49 6.96
N VAL A 71 9.54 10.93 5.76
CA VAL A 71 8.41 11.83 5.59
C VAL A 71 7.16 11.15 6.13
N SER A 72 6.26 11.92 6.76
CA SER A 72 5.03 11.36 7.31
C SER A 72 4.18 10.74 6.20
N ASN A 73 3.77 9.49 6.43
CA ASN A 73 2.88 8.74 5.56
C ASN A 73 1.58 8.46 6.32
N GLY A 74 0.45 8.95 5.80
CA GLY A 74 -0.85 8.87 6.44
C GLY A 74 -1.33 7.43 6.64
N VAL A 75 -0.96 6.52 5.73
CA VAL A 75 -1.36 5.11 5.79
C VAL A 75 -0.58 4.38 6.87
N LEU A 76 0.73 4.60 6.94
CA LEU A 76 1.56 4.04 8.01
C LEU A 76 1.18 4.62 9.38
N LYS A 77 0.85 5.92 9.43
CA LYS A 77 0.35 6.56 10.65
C LYS A 77 -0.97 5.93 11.09
N TYR A 78 -1.89 5.65 10.17
CA TYR A 78 -3.12 4.92 10.47
C TYR A 78 -2.83 3.51 11.03
N LEU A 79 -1.95 2.75 10.36
CA LEU A 79 -1.58 1.38 10.77
C LEU A 79 -0.92 1.32 12.16
N SER A 80 -0.24 2.39 12.59
CA SER A 80 0.37 2.46 13.94
C SER A 80 -0.66 2.49 15.08
N GLY A 81 -1.88 2.96 14.81
CA GLY A 81 -2.92 3.15 15.83
C GLY A 81 -4.21 2.36 15.59
N THR A 82 -4.39 1.76 14.41
CA THR A 82 -5.66 1.11 14.04
C THR A 82 -5.40 -0.07 13.09
N PRO A 83 -6.02 -1.24 13.33
CA PRO A 83 -5.93 -2.37 12.40
C PRO A 83 -6.55 -2.02 11.05
N LEU A 84 -6.07 -2.69 10.00
CA LEU A 84 -6.59 -2.45 8.66
C LEU A 84 -8.02 -3.04 8.53
N PRO A 85 -8.97 -2.39 7.86
CA PRO A 85 -10.26 -3.00 7.59
C PRO A 85 -10.11 -4.25 6.70
N SER A 86 -10.94 -5.28 6.91
CA SER A 86 -10.83 -6.56 6.17
C SER A 86 -11.04 -6.43 4.66
N HIS A 87 -11.75 -5.39 4.21
CA HIS A 87 -11.92 -5.10 2.79
C HIS A 87 -10.78 -4.27 2.20
N ALA A 88 -9.74 -3.95 2.96
CA ALA A 88 -8.62 -3.13 2.51
C ALA A 88 -7.29 -3.90 2.57
N ALA A 89 -6.42 -3.62 1.60
CA ALA A 89 -5.05 -4.10 1.55
C ALA A 89 -4.12 -2.97 1.13
N VAL A 90 -2.94 -2.91 1.76
CA VAL A 90 -1.88 -1.95 1.43
C VAL A 90 -0.78 -2.69 0.68
N ILE A 91 -0.37 -2.15 -0.47
CA ILE A 91 0.72 -2.64 -1.30
C ILE A 91 1.85 -1.63 -1.20
N CYS A 92 3.08 -2.10 -0.99
CA CYS A 92 4.26 -1.26 -0.97
C CYS A 92 5.44 -1.95 -1.62
N GLY A 93 5.88 -1.44 -2.76
CA GLY A 93 7.16 -1.74 -3.38
C GLY A 93 8.25 -0.80 -2.87
N LEU A 94 9.42 -1.34 -2.57
CA LEU A 94 10.61 -0.60 -2.18
C LEU A 94 11.35 -0.05 -3.40
N VAL A 95 10.63 0.71 -4.23
CA VAL A 95 11.08 1.18 -5.55
C VAL A 95 12.02 2.38 -5.51
N LYS A 96 12.12 3.06 -4.36
CA LYS A 96 12.95 4.27 -4.19
C LYS A 96 14.41 3.97 -3.80
N ASN A 97 14.88 2.73 -3.95
CA ASN A 97 16.29 2.39 -3.71
C ASN A 97 17.17 2.89 -4.85
N GLN A 98 17.92 3.97 -4.61
CA GLN A 98 18.83 4.55 -5.60
C GLN A 98 20.22 3.87 -5.63
N VAL A 99 20.54 3.02 -4.65
CA VAL A 99 21.85 2.36 -4.55
C VAL A 99 21.88 1.07 -5.37
N TYR A 100 20.83 0.26 -5.21
CA TYR A 100 20.67 -1.02 -5.90
C TYR A 100 19.28 -1.09 -6.52
N THR A 101 19.14 -0.55 -7.73
CA THR A 101 17.87 -0.49 -8.46
C THR A 101 17.40 -1.85 -8.97
N ASP A 102 18.30 -2.84 -8.99
CA ASP A 102 18.03 -4.23 -9.36
C ASP A 102 17.46 -5.07 -8.20
N LEU A 103 17.59 -4.58 -6.96
CA LEU A 103 17.03 -5.23 -5.78
C LEU A 103 15.62 -4.70 -5.52
N GLU A 104 14.63 -5.41 -6.04
CA GLU A 104 13.22 -5.10 -5.81
C GLU A 104 12.61 -6.03 -4.75
N VAL A 105 11.90 -5.43 -3.79
CA VAL A 105 11.06 -6.13 -2.82
C VAL A 105 9.76 -5.37 -2.69
N ALA A 106 8.65 -6.09 -2.68
CA ALA A 106 7.34 -5.55 -2.35
C ALA A 106 6.70 -6.39 -1.24
N PHE A 107 5.86 -5.74 -0.45
CA PHE A 107 5.06 -6.40 0.58
C PHE A 107 3.59 -5.96 0.49
N VAL A 108 2.72 -6.83 1.00
CA VAL A 108 1.29 -6.57 1.11
C VAL A 108 0.87 -6.72 2.58
N VAL A 109 0.12 -5.75 3.09
CA VAL A 109 -0.47 -5.77 4.43
C VAL A 109 -1.99 -5.87 4.28
N SER A 110 -2.59 -6.84 4.95
CA SER A 110 -4.03 -7.12 4.91
C SER A 110 -4.44 -7.85 6.19
N GLU A 111 -5.65 -7.60 6.70
CA GLU A 111 -6.26 -8.44 7.75
C GLU A 111 -7.05 -9.63 7.18
N GLU A 112 -7.28 -9.65 5.86
CA GLU A 112 -8.07 -10.68 5.20
C GLU A 112 -7.21 -11.82 4.67
N GLU A 113 -7.37 -13.02 5.26
CA GLU A 113 -6.60 -14.23 4.91
C GLU A 113 -6.82 -14.67 3.46
N ALA A 114 -8.02 -14.44 2.92
CA ALA A 114 -8.33 -14.79 1.54
C ALA A 114 -7.41 -14.07 0.53
N ILE A 115 -6.98 -12.84 0.86
CA ILE A 115 -6.03 -12.08 0.02
C ILE A 115 -4.68 -12.77 -0.01
N PHE A 116 -4.13 -13.16 1.14
CA PHE A 116 -2.84 -13.87 1.19
C PHE A 116 -2.92 -15.21 0.46
N LYS A 117 -3.99 -15.98 0.66
CA LYS A 117 -4.18 -17.26 -0.03
C LYS A 117 -4.26 -17.11 -1.54
N ALA A 118 -4.92 -16.06 -2.03
CA ALA A 118 -4.99 -15.77 -3.47
C ALA A 118 -3.62 -15.36 -4.03
N LEU A 119 -2.87 -14.51 -3.31
CA LEU A 119 -1.53 -14.09 -3.70
C LEU A 119 -0.56 -15.28 -3.70
N SER A 120 -0.53 -16.10 -2.65
CA SER A 120 0.35 -17.29 -2.56
C SER A 120 0.13 -18.26 -3.72
N LYS A 121 -1.12 -18.56 -4.07
CA LYS A 121 -1.42 -19.41 -5.23
C LYS A 121 -0.95 -18.80 -6.55
N THR A 122 -1.04 -17.48 -6.68
CA THR A 122 -0.59 -16.77 -7.88
C THR A 122 0.93 -16.82 -7.99
N VAL A 123 1.63 -16.62 -6.87
CA VAL A 123 3.09 -16.70 -6.74
C VAL A 123 3.58 -18.12 -7.09
N GLU A 124 2.94 -19.16 -6.55
CA GLU A 124 3.23 -20.56 -6.87
C GLU A 124 3.06 -20.85 -8.37
N LEU A 125 1.96 -20.37 -8.97
CA LEU A 125 1.66 -20.58 -10.38
C LEU A 125 2.66 -19.88 -11.31
N LEU A 126 3.08 -18.67 -10.93
CA LEU A 126 4.02 -17.87 -11.71
C LEU A 126 5.49 -18.25 -11.44
N GLU A 127 5.74 -19.22 -10.54
CA GLU A 127 7.07 -19.52 -9.99
C GLU A 127 7.80 -18.28 -9.46
N GLY A 128 7.02 -17.25 -9.08
CA GLY A 128 7.54 -15.99 -8.58
C GLY A 128 8.07 -16.22 -7.18
N ASN A 129 9.29 -15.78 -6.90
CA ASN A 129 9.80 -15.71 -5.55
C ASN A 129 10.62 -14.43 -5.41
N THR A 130 10.45 -13.71 -4.31
CA THR A 130 11.33 -12.59 -4.00
C THR A 130 12.73 -13.16 -3.74
N ALA A 131 13.73 -12.69 -4.47
CA ALA A 131 15.09 -13.21 -4.34
C ALA A 131 15.60 -13.07 -2.89
N LEU A 132 16.19 -14.15 -2.34
CA LEU A 132 16.69 -14.17 -0.96
C LEU A 132 17.71 -13.06 -0.69
N ILE A 133 18.53 -12.72 -1.69
CA ILE A 133 19.49 -11.63 -1.59
C ILE A 133 18.81 -10.27 -1.40
N SER A 134 17.72 -10.01 -2.12
CA SER A 134 16.93 -8.78 -1.97
C SER A 134 16.28 -8.72 -0.60
N GLN A 135 15.70 -9.84 -0.13
CA GLN A 135 15.13 -9.92 1.21
C GLN A 135 16.17 -9.64 2.30
N TYR A 136 17.37 -10.23 2.18
CA TYR A 136 18.47 -10.02 3.12
C TYR A 136 18.96 -8.57 3.12
N TYR A 137 19.15 -7.99 1.94
CA TYR A 137 19.58 -6.59 1.79
C TYR A 137 18.61 -5.63 2.48
N TYR A 138 17.31 -5.70 2.17
CA TYR A 138 16.32 -4.82 2.80
C TYR A 138 16.14 -5.13 4.29
N GLY A 139 16.28 -6.39 4.72
CA GLY A 139 16.28 -6.76 6.13
C GLY A 139 17.41 -6.10 6.91
N CYS A 140 18.62 -6.06 6.34
CA CYS A 140 19.73 -5.29 6.90
C CYS A 140 19.43 -3.78 6.90
N LEU A 141 18.97 -3.24 5.78
CA LEU A 141 18.68 -1.81 5.64
C LEU A 141 17.65 -1.34 6.68
N PHE A 142 16.53 -2.04 6.83
CA PHE A 142 15.52 -1.70 7.83
C PHE A 142 16.05 -1.79 9.25
N ARG A 143 16.88 -2.80 9.56
CA ARG A 143 17.49 -2.91 10.88
C ARG A 143 18.37 -1.69 11.19
N GLU A 144 19.20 -1.25 10.25
CA GLU A 144 20.07 -0.08 10.47
C GLU A 144 19.25 1.22 10.57
N ILE A 145 18.23 1.41 9.72
CA ILE A 145 17.36 2.60 9.76
C ILE A 145 16.58 2.67 11.07
N LEU A 146 16.00 1.55 11.51
CA LEU A 146 15.17 1.49 12.72
C LEU A 146 16.00 1.47 14.02
N ALA A 147 17.30 1.14 13.95
CA ALA A 147 18.19 1.22 15.11
C ALA A 147 18.49 2.67 15.52
N PHE A 148 18.37 3.63 14.60
CA PHE A 148 18.43 5.05 14.91
C PHE A 148 17.12 5.51 15.56
N GLN A 149 17.03 5.37 16.88
CA GLN A 149 16.04 6.08 17.68
C GLN A 149 16.64 7.43 18.07
N LEU A 150 16.21 8.51 17.40
CA LEU A 150 16.39 9.84 17.97
C LEU A 150 15.57 9.85 19.27
N ALA A 151 16.23 10.09 20.41
CA ALA A 151 15.53 10.31 21.67
C ALA A 151 14.59 11.51 21.51
N ASP A 152 13.35 11.37 21.99
CA ASP A 152 12.34 12.45 22.02
C ASP A 152 12.87 13.74 22.67
#